data_AF-A0A9D8LE85-F1
#
_entry.id   AF-A0A9D8LE85-F1
#
_cell.length_a   1.000
_cell.length_b   1.000
_cell.length_c   1.000
_cell.angle_alpha   90.00
_cell.angle_beta   90.00
_cell.angle_gamma   90.00
#
_symmetry.space_group_name_H-M   'P 1'
#
loop_
_entity.id
_entity.type
_entity.pdbx_description
1 polymer ?
#
loop_
_entity_poly.entity_id
_entity_poly.type
_entity_poly.pdbx_seq_one_letter_code
_entity_poly.pdbx_strand_id
1 'polypeptide(L)'
;MMIRFDEIGERLKAYRLGRGLLAEDVAERLGISRAAVYRIEGGGVVKIETLERLAVLLETTVASLLGAGVEYYSSPVSYFERMRQVEEQADQVVAHFPPLSYLLTSDNYSAHLRQTLVEALPPHVEGGEAIEEIDAIIAILDDRKMARRRRRLSVVNFVNLLEIERWLKLGVVGRFDLPVAELGRRRLAARVEVEHLIGLIESEPMGVQIGLIEEALPNITFQLFRMAEKTLLGLSPFRLGGELPNIRSGIAMLTADEQPVRLYEEIADDLWRRALKGSEAAAMLRAALDRSAIAPRKQAPQLA
;
A
#
# COMPACT_ATOMS: atom_id res chain seq x y z
N MET A 1 -24.40 13.57 -10.34
CA MET A 1 -23.60 13.13 -9.18
C MET A 1 -24.56 12.77 -8.05
N MET A 2 -24.75 11.47 -7.80
CA MET A 2 -25.56 11.00 -6.68
C MET A 2 -24.66 10.90 -5.46
N ILE A 3 -25.01 11.57 -4.36
CA ILE A 3 -24.21 11.54 -3.13
C ILE A 3 -24.31 10.13 -2.53
N ARG A 4 -23.18 9.45 -2.42
CA ARG A 4 -23.05 8.13 -1.78
C ARG A 4 -22.61 8.29 -0.33
N PHE A 5 -23.57 8.21 0.59
CA PHE A 5 -23.33 8.42 2.02
C PHE A 5 -22.38 7.39 2.62
N ASP A 6 -22.37 6.17 2.11
CA ASP A 6 -21.42 5.11 2.45
C ASP A 6 -19.97 5.53 2.19
N GLU A 7 -19.66 6.13 1.03
CA GLU A 7 -18.31 6.61 0.75
C GLU A 7 -17.91 7.79 1.65
N ILE A 8 -18.86 8.66 2.03
CA ILE A 8 -18.61 9.73 3.00
C ILE A 8 -18.23 9.12 4.35
N GLY A 9 -18.98 8.12 4.81
CA GLY A 9 -18.73 7.41 6.06
C GLY A 9 -17.36 6.72 6.08
N GLU A 10 -17.00 6.07 4.97
CA GLU A 10 -15.68 5.45 4.77
C GLU A 10 -14.54 6.48 4.88
N ARG A 11 -14.64 7.62 4.19
CA ARG A 11 -13.64 8.70 4.26
C ARG A 11 -13.53 9.26 5.66
N LEU A 12 -14.66 9.53 6.32
CA LEU A 12 -14.70 10.00 7.71
C LEU A 12 -13.96 9.04 8.65
N LYS A 13 -14.22 7.73 8.51
CA LYS A 13 -13.53 6.69 9.29
C LYS A 13 -12.02 6.71 9.02
N ALA A 14 -11.60 6.78 7.75
CA ALA A 14 -10.19 6.84 7.38
C ALA A 14 -9.48 8.06 8.00
N TYR A 15 -10.08 9.25 7.89
CA TYR A 15 -9.55 10.46 8.53
C TYR A 15 -9.51 10.36 10.05
N ARG A 16 -10.55 9.81 10.68
CA ARG A 16 -10.59 9.61 12.14
C ARG A 16 -9.44 8.72 12.61
N LEU A 17 -9.22 7.59 11.94
CA LEU A 17 -8.15 6.64 12.32
C LEU A 17 -6.76 7.26 12.19
N GLY A 18 -6.46 8.01 11.13
CA GLY A 18 -5.15 8.65 11.01
C GLY A 18 -4.92 9.85 11.92
N ARG A 19 -5.97 10.31 12.61
CA ARG A 19 -5.88 11.29 13.71
C ARG A 19 -5.74 10.62 15.08
N GLY A 20 -5.71 9.27 15.12
CA GLY A 20 -5.66 8.50 16.36
C GLY A 20 -6.91 8.64 17.23
N LEU A 21 -8.03 9.09 16.66
CA LEU A 21 -9.25 9.37 17.42
C LEU A 21 -10.12 8.12 17.52
N LEU A 22 -10.61 7.83 18.72
CA LEU A 22 -11.69 6.87 18.94
C LEU A 22 -13.03 7.48 18.51
N ALA A 23 -14.03 6.63 18.30
CA ALA A 23 -15.38 7.10 17.99
C ALA A 23 -15.96 7.92 19.17
N GLU A 24 -15.57 7.56 20.39
CA GLU A 24 -15.87 8.26 21.64
C GLU A 24 -15.33 9.70 21.65
N ASP A 25 -14.08 9.91 21.22
CA ASP A 25 -13.45 11.24 21.20
C ASP A 25 -14.18 12.18 20.22
N VAL A 26 -14.56 11.64 19.06
CA VAL A 26 -15.35 12.38 18.06
C VAL A 26 -16.74 12.68 18.60
N ALA A 27 -17.39 11.72 19.25
CA ALA A 27 -18.72 11.89 19.84
C ALA A 27 -18.73 13.00 20.90
N GLU A 28 -17.76 13.00 21.81
CA GLU A 28 -17.60 14.01 22.86
C GLU A 28 -17.38 15.40 22.27
N ARG A 29 -16.41 15.55 21.35
CA ARG A 29 -16.10 16.84 20.72
C ARG A 29 -17.24 17.39 19.88
N LEU A 30 -18.07 16.52 19.30
CA LEU A 30 -19.24 16.95 18.53
C LEU A 30 -20.51 17.13 19.38
N GLY A 31 -20.53 16.66 20.62
CA GLY A 31 -21.74 16.63 21.44
C GLY A 31 -22.82 15.70 20.86
N ILE A 32 -22.41 14.58 20.26
CA ILE A 32 -23.31 13.56 19.70
C ILE A 32 -23.06 12.21 20.39
N SER A 33 -23.93 11.23 20.18
CA SER A 33 -23.72 9.90 20.75
C SER A 33 -22.68 9.10 19.96
N ARG A 34 -21.96 8.19 20.63
CA ARG A 34 -21.08 7.22 19.97
C ARG A 34 -21.79 6.44 18.86
N ALA A 35 -23.04 6.05 19.10
CA ALA A 35 -23.87 5.38 18.09
C ALA A 35 -24.13 6.25 16.86
N ALA A 36 -24.17 7.59 17.01
CA ALA A 36 -24.29 8.50 15.88
C ALA A 36 -23.02 8.50 15.03
N VAL A 37 -21.83 8.47 15.64
CA VAL A 37 -20.55 8.36 14.91
C VAL A 37 -20.52 7.08 14.08
N TYR A 38 -20.80 5.92 14.69
CA TYR A 38 -20.85 4.65 13.95
C TYR A 38 -21.89 4.64 12.83
N ARG A 39 -23.06 5.25 13.04
CA ARG A 39 -24.08 5.36 12.00
C ARG A 39 -23.60 6.19 10.82
N ILE A 40 -22.92 7.31 11.08
CA ILE A 40 -22.37 8.17 10.02
C ILE A 40 -21.27 7.42 9.26
N GLU A 41 -20.34 6.79 9.97
CA GLU A 41 -19.27 5.99 9.35
C GLU A 41 -19.79 4.78 8.56
N GLY A 42 -20.94 4.23 8.98
CA GLY A 42 -21.64 3.17 8.26
C GLY A 42 -22.52 3.66 7.10
N GLY A 43 -22.42 4.93 6.69
CA GLY A 43 -23.16 5.47 5.55
C GLY A 43 -24.54 6.05 5.86
N GLY A 44 -24.81 6.38 7.12
CA GLY A 44 -26.03 7.06 7.53
C GLY A 44 -26.08 8.50 7.02
N VAL A 45 -27.29 8.97 6.71
CA VAL A 45 -27.52 10.37 6.29
C VAL A 45 -27.01 11.33 7.37
N VAL A 46 -26.19 12.29 6.96
CA VAL A 46 -25.58 13.31 7.82
C VAL A 46 -26.00 14.69 7.35
N LYS A 47 -26.31 15.59 8.30
CA LYS A 47 -26.62 16.99 7.98
C LYS A 47 -25.34 17.74 7.61
N ILE A 48 -25.46 18.72 6.71
CA ILE A 48 -24.31 19.48 6.22
C ILE A 48 -23.55 20.17 7.37
N GLU A 49 -24.25 20.71 8.36
CA GLU A 49 -23.62 21.38 9.51
C GLU A 49 -22.82 20.40 10.38
N THR A 50 -23.25 19.14 10.45
CA THR A 50 -22.49 18.09 11.14
C THR A 50 -21.25 17.69 10.32
N LEU A 51 -21.39 17.62 9.00
CA LEU A 51 -20.29 17.31 8.10
C LEU A 51 -19.20 18.40 8.12
N GLU A 52 -19.59 19.68 8.18
CA GLU A 52 -18.67 20.81 8.34
C GLU A 52 -17.88 20.72 9.65
N ARG A 53 -18.55 20.43 10.77
CA ARG A 53 -17.88 20.23 12.06
C ARG A 53 -16.92 19.05 12.06
N LEU A 54 -17.30 17.95 11.40
CA LEU A 54 -16.43 16.79 11.22
C LEU A 54 -15.20 17.14 10.36
N ALA A 55 -15.38 17.88 9.26
CA ALA A 55 -14.28 18.30 8.41
C ALA A 55 -13.24 19.12 9.20
N VAL A 56 -13.71 20.08 10.01
CA VAL A 56 -12.83 20.88 10.89
C VAL A 56 -12.12 20.00 11.92
N LEU A 57 -12.84 19.13 12.63
CA LEU A 57 -12.24 18.24 13.64
C LEU A 57 -11.17 17.32 13.05
N LEU A 58 -11.42 16.81 11.85
CA LEU A 58 -10.57 15.86 11.14
C LEU A 58 -9.49 16.54 10.29
N GLU A 59 -9.39 17.88 10.33
CA GLU A 59 -8.43 18.69 9.58
C GLU A 59 -8.47 18.41 8.06
N THR A 60 -9.68 18.26 7.52
CA THR A 60 -9.93 18.04 6.10
C THR A 60 -11.00 19.02 5.59
N THR A 61 -11.39 18.89 4.33
CA THR A 61 -12.43 19.72 3.73
C THR A 61 -13.72 18.94 3.51
N VAL A 62 -14.85 19.65 3.53
CA VAL A 62 -16.14 19.06 3.13
C VAL A 62 -16.07 18.50 1.71
N ALA A 63 -15.35 19.16 0.79
CA ALA A 63 -15.14 18.68 -0.57
C ALA A 63 -14.46 17.31 -0.59
N SER A 64 -13.36 17.14 0.16
CA SER A 64 -12.67 15.85 0.29
C SER A 64 -13.58 14.78 0.91
N LEU A 65 -14.38 15.10 1.94
CA LEU A 65 -15.34 14.15 2.52
C LEU A 65 -16.45 13.74 1.55
N LEU A 66 -16.92 14.66 0.71
CA LEU A 66 -17.90 14.40 -0.34
C LEU A 66 -17.29 13.65 -1.54
N GLY A 67 -15.96 13.48 -1.60
CA GLY A 67 -15.27 12.93 -2.77
C GLY A 67 -15.29 13.87 -3.98
N ALA A 68 -15.48 15.17 -3.75
CA ALA A 68 -15.43 16.19 -4.80
C ALA A 68 -13.98 16.66 -4.99
N GLY A 69 -13.34 16.19 -6.07
CA GLY A 69 -11.96 16.52 -6.43
C GLY A 69 -10.93 15.54 -5.86
N VAL A 70 -10.00 16.05 -5.07
CA VAL A 70 -8.87 15.26 -4.51
C VAL A 70 -9.04 15.08 -3.01
N GLU A 71 -8.93 13.82 -2.58
CA GLU A 71 -8.77 13.41 -1.18
C GLU A 71 -7.27 13.50 -0.83
N TYR A 72 -6.94 14.21 0.26
CA TYR A 72 -5.57 14.34 0.74
C TYR A 72 -5.39 13.60 2.06
N TYR A 73 -4.28 12.87 2.20
CA TYR A 73 -3.97 12.07 3.38
C TYR A 73 -2.52 12.31 3.82
N SER A 74 -2.35 13.01 4.95
CA SER A 74 -1.05 13.20 5.61
C SER A 74 -0.67 12.04 6.52
N SER A 75 -1.65 11.26 6.97
CA SER A 75 -1.43 10.06 7.78
C SER A 75 -1.35 8.81 6.90
N PRO A 76 -0.30 7.97 7.05
CA PRO A 76 -0.24 6.67 6.40
C PRO A 76 -1.40 5.77 6.82
N VAL A 77 -1.81 5.79 8.09
CA VAL A 77 -2.95 5.01 8.61
C VAL A 77 -4.23 5.38 7.86
N SER A 78 -4.54 6.67 7.71
CA SER A 78 -5.69 7.11 6.92
C SER A 78 -5.62 6.62 5.48
N TYR A 79 -4.46 6.77 4.83
CA TYR A 79 -4.30 6.40 3.43
C TYR A 79 -4.45 4.89 3.21
N PHE A 80 -3.82 4.07 4.05
CA PHE A 80 -3.90 2.61 3.94
C PHE A 80 -5.31 2.10 4.26
N GLU A 81 -6.02 2.67 5.25
CA GLU A 81 -7.44 2.36 5.48
C GLU A 81 -8.30 2.75 4.28
N ARG A 82 -8.05 3.93 3.68
CA ARG A 82 -8.81 4.35 2.51
C ARG A 82 -8.60 3.40 1.33
N MET A 83 -7.36 2.97 1.09
CA MET A 83 -7.08 1.96 0.07
C MET A 83 -7.79 0.63 0.37
N ARG A 84 -7.80 0.17 1.63
CA ARG A 84 -8.52 -1.05 2.03
C ARG A 84 -10.01 -0.96 1.66
N GLN A 85 -10.66 0.17 1.95
CA GLN A 85 -12.07 0.41 1.62
C GLN A 85 -12.31 0.45 0.10
N VAL A 86 -11.43 1.13 -0.63
CA VAL A 86 -11.51 1.24 -2.10
C VAL A 86 -11.30 -0.11 -2.79
N GLU A 87 -10.35 -0.92 -2.30
CA GLU A 87 -10.08 -2.28 -2.77
C GLU A 87 -11.27 -3.23 -2.54
N GLU A 88 -12.10 -2.98 -1.52
CA GLU A 88 -13.36 -3.70 -1.29
C GLU A 88 -14.44 -3.35 -2.33
N GLN A 89 -14.24 -2.34 -3.17
CA GLN A 89 -15.18 -2.00 -4.24
C GLN A 89 -14.56 -2.16 -5.63
N ALA A 90 -13.25 -2.35 -5.71
CA ALA A 90 -12.52 -2.52 -6.96
C ALA A 90 -12.67 -3.94 -7.55
N ASP A 91 -12.73 -3.99 -8.88
CA ASP A 91 -12.64 -5.21 -9.67
C ASP A 91 -11.19 -5.52 -10.03
N GLN A 92 -10.39 -4.47 -10.24
CA GLN A 92 -8.97 -4.56 -10.57
C GLN A 92 -8.17 -3.41 -9.97
N VAL A 93 -6.94 -3.72 -9.54
CA VAL A 93 -5.93 -2.74 -9.15
C VAL A 93 -4.75 -2.84 -10.11
N VAL A 94 -4.37 -1.71 -10.72
CA VAL A 94 -3.15 -1.57 -11.51
C VAL A 94 -2.18 -0.71 -10.71
N ALA A 95 -1.03 -1.25 -10.33
CA ALA A 95 -0.14 -0.60 -9.37
C ALA A 95 1.33 -0.65 -9.80
N HIS A 96 2.03 0.45 -9.52
CA HIS A 96 3.49 0.51 -9.50
C HIS A 96 3.96 0.91 -8.09
N PHE A 97 4.41 -0.08 -7.31
CA PHE A 97 4.95 0.09 -5.95
C PHE A 97 6.30 -0.61 -5.83
N PRO A 98 7.40 0.16 -5.74
CA PRO A 98 8.73 -0.38 -5.51
C PRO A 98 8.89 -1.10 -4.16
N PRO A 99 9.65 -2.20 -4.11
CA PRO A 99 10.09 -3.04 -5.22
C PRO A 99 8.98 -4.01 -5.68
N LEU A 100 7.95 -4.24 -4.86
CA LEU A 100 6.75 -4.98 -5.22
C LEU A 100 5.50 -4.51 -4.46
N SER A 101 4.32 -4.74 -5.04
CA SER A 101 3.04 -4.49 -4.37
C SER A 101 2.89 -5.38 -3.13
N TYR A 102 2.52 -4.77 -2.00
CA TYR A 102 2.28 -5.48 -0.74
C TYR A 102 1.25 -6.61 -0.88
N LEU A 103 0.24 -6.43 -1.74
CA LEU A 103 -0.81 -7.41 -2.01
C LEU A 103 -0.27 -8.73 -2.58
N LEU A 104 0.92 -8.71 -3.17
CA LEU A 104 1.61 -9.83 -3.81
C LEU A 104 2.82 -10.34 -3.01
N THR A 105 3.09 -9.78 -1.83
CA THR A 105 4.19 -10.24 -0.96
C THR A 105 3.86 -11.58 -0.30
N SER A 106 4.90 -12.30 0.15
CA SER A 106 4.72 -13.54 0.91
C SER A 106 4.06 -13.29 2.27
N ASP A 107 3.66 -14.37 2.94
CA ASP A 107 3.08 -14.29 4.29
C ASP A 107 4.11 -13.83 5.35
N ASN A 108 5.40 -14.08 5.12
CA ASN A 108 6.46 -13.69 6.06
C ASN A 108 6.89 -12.23 5.92
N TYR A 109 6.50 -11.57 4.83
CA TYR A 109 6.96 -10.22 4.53
C TYR A 109 6.50 -9.18 5.55
N SER A 110 5.31 -9.35 6.14
CA SER A 110 4.76 -8.41 7.12
C SER A 110 5.69 -8.23 8.32
N ALA A 111 6.25 -9.34 8.82
CA ALA A 111 7.20 -9.33 9.92
C ALA A 111 8.51 -8.59 9.56
N HIS A 112 9.03 -8.82 8.35
CA HIS A 112 10.22 -8.12 7.87
C HIS A 112 9.97 -6.63 7.66
N LEU A 113 8.82 -6.25 7.10
CA LEU A 113 8.44 -4.86 6.93
C LEU A 113 8.31 -4.14 8.27
N ARG A 114 7.59 -4.74 9.22
CA ARG A 114 7.44 -4.20 10.58
C ARG A 114 8.82 -3.95 11.21
N GLN A 115 9.70 -4.95 11.18
CA GLN A 115 11.04 -4.84 11.74
C GLN A 115 11.82 -3.68 11.12
N THR A 116 11.76 -3.54 9.80
CA THR A 116 12.45 -2.50 9.03
C THR A 116 11.86 -1.11 9.25
N LEU A 117 10.54 -0.97 9.42
CA LEU A 117 9.90 0.29 9.76
C LEU A 117 10.30 0.78 11.15
N VAL A 118 10.33 -0.12 12.14
CA VAL A 118 10.80 0.22 13.51
C VAL A 118 12.28 0.60 13.48
N GLU A 119 13.08 -0.12 12.71
CA GLU A 119 14.51 0.16 12.54
C GLU A 119 14.79 1.51 11.85
N ALA A 120 13.90 1.95 10.96
CA ALA A 120 13.99 3.23 10.25
C ALA A 120 13.54 4.44 11.07
N LEU A 121 13.04 4.23 12.31
CA LEU A 121 12.59 5.34 13.15
C LEU A 121 13.75 6.29 13.49
N PRO A 122 13.60 7.60 13.24
CA PRO A 122 14.62 8.57 13.62
C PRO A 122 14.81 8.63 15.14
N PRO A 123 16.02 8.94 15.64
CA PRO A 123 16.30 8.99 17.09
C PRO A 123 15.45 9.97 17.90
N HIS A 124 14.86 10.98 17.24
CA HIS A 124 14.04 12.01 17.87
C HIS A 124 12.56 11.64 18.00
N VAL A 125 12.15 10.49 17.46
CA VAL A 125 10.76 10.01 17.53
C VAL A 125 10.59 9.14 18.76
N GLU A 126 9.55 9.40 19.56
CA GLU A 126 9.19 8.56 20.69
C GLU A 126 8.75 7.17 20.21
N GLY A 127 9.43 6.13 20.70
CA GLY A 127 9.26 4.77 20.18
C GLY A 127 7.88 4.17 20.41
N GLY A 128 7.21 4.50 21.53
CA GLY A 128 5.93 3.89 21.90
C GLY A 128 4.82 4.13 20.88
N GLU A 129 4.40 5.39 20.73
CA GLU A 129 3.32 5.77 19.80
C GLU A 129 3.67 5.44 18.34
N ALA A 130 4.93 5.62 17.93
CA ALA A 130 5.35 5.31 16.58
C ALA A 130 5.32 3.81 16.26
N ILE A 131 5.62 2.95 17.24
CA ILE A 131 5.49 1.50 17.09
C ILE A 131 4.02 1.09 17.01
N GLU A 132 3.14 1.69 17.82
CA GLU A 132 1.69 1.44 17.74
C GLU A 132 1.11 1.86 16.39
N GLU A 133 1.54 3.00 15.84
CA GLU A 133 1.17 3.43 14.49
C GLU A 133 1.66 2.43 13.42
N ILE A 134 2.91 1.96 13.52
CA ILE A 134 3.44 0.92 12.62
C ILE A 134 2.61 -0.36 12.72
N ASP A 135 2.24 -0.78 13.92
CA ASP A 135 1.45 -1.99 14.14
C ASP A 135 0.04 -1.85 13.54
N ALA A 136 -0.60 -0.69 13.68
CA ALA A 136 -1.86 -0.39 13.03
C ALA A 136 -1.76 -0.45 11.50
N ILE A 137 -0.68 0.11 10.93
CA ILE A 137 -0.44 0.05 9.48
C ILE A 137 -0.26 -1.39 9.02
N ILE A 138 0.57 -2.19 9.69
CA ILE A 138 0.79 -3.60 9.34
C ILE A 138 -0.52 -4.38 9.39
N ALA A 139 -1.35 -4.16 10.41
CA ALA A 139 -2.67 -4.79 10.51
C ALA A 139 -3.56 -4.45 9.31
N ILE A 140 -3.65 -3.17 8.92
CA ILE A 140 -4.42 -2.74 7.74
C ILE A 140 -3.87 -3.40 6.46
N LEU A 141 -2.55 -3.47 6.30
CA LEU A 141 -1.92 -4.05 5.13
C LEU A 141 -2.18 -5.57 5.03
N ASP A 142 -2.16 -6.28 6.16
CA ASP A 142 -2.49 -7.70 6.20
C ASP A 142 -3.97 -7.94 5.92
N ASP A 143 -4.87 -7.10 6.44
CA ASP A 143 -6.30 -7.14 6.10
C ASP A 143 -6.52 -6.95 4.60
N ARG A 144 -5.81 -6.01 3.96
CA ARG A 144 -5.84 -5.80 2.49
C ARG A 144 -5.40 -7.06 1.74
N LYS A 145 -4.28 -7.67 2.15
CA LYS A 145 -3.75 -8.90 1.55
C LYS A 145 -4.76 -10.06 1.67
N MET A 146 -5.38 -10.21 2.84
CA MET A 146 -6.42 -11.23 3.09
C MET A 146 -7.69 -10.97 2.29
N ALA A 147 -8.18 -9.73 2.26
CA ALA A 147 -9.36 -9.33 1.50
C ALA A 147 -9.19 -9.59 0.01
N ARG A 148 -8.02 -9.26 -0.54
CA ARG A 148 -7.65 -9.56 -1.94
C ARG A 148 -7.74 -11.06 -2.24
N ARG A 149 -7.18 -11.92 -1.39
CA ARG A 149 -7.27 -13.39 -1.54
C ARG A 149 -8.71 -13.89 -1.50
N ARG A 150 -9.51 -13.40 -0.54
CA ARG A 150 -10.92 -13.79 -0.37
C ARG A 150 -11.79 -13.37 -1.55
N ARG A 151 -11.59 -12.16 -2.05
CA ARG A 151 -12.39 -11.58 -3.15
C ARG A 151 -11.87 -11.90 -4.54
N ARG A 152 -10.67 -12.47 -4.65
CA ARG A 152 -9.97 -12.67 -5.93
C ARG A 152 -9.82 -11.37 -6.72
N LEU A 153 -9.49 -10.28 -6.01
CA LEU A 153 -9.23 -8.98 -6.63
C LEU A 153 -8.12 -9.12 -7.69
N SER A 154 -8.38 -8.64 -8.90
CA SER A 154 -7.39 -8.66 -9.97
C SER A 154 -6.29 -7.64 -9.67
N VAL A 155 -5.03 -8.03 -9.81
CA VAL A 155 -3.87 -7.17 -9.56
C VAL A 155 -2.93 -7.22 -10.76
N VAL A 156 -2.72 -6.07 -11.38
CA VAL A 156 -1.65 -5.81 -12.35
C VAL A 156 -0.55 -5.05 -11.63
N ASN A 157 0.64 -5.61 -11.55
CA ASN A 157 1.76 -5.03 -10.83
C ASN A 157 2.97 -4.78 -11.75
N PHE A 158 3.49 -3.56 -11.73
CA PHE A 158 4.74 -3.19 -12.41
C PHE A 158 5.91 -3.27 -11.44
N VAL A 159 6.87 -4.14 -11.73
CA VAL A 159 8.11 -4.34 -10.97
C VAL A 159 9.27 -3.76 -11.75
N ASN A 160 10.14 -2.99 -11.10
CA ASN A 160 11.35 -2.48 -11.72
C ASN A 160 12.55 -3.39 -11.42
N LEU A 161 13.24 -3.86 -12.45
CA LEU A 161 14.38 -4.76 -12.31
C LEU A 161 15.56 -4.10 -11.55
N LEU A 162 15.84 -2.83 -11.82
CA LEU A 162 16.94 -2.10 -11.17
C LEU A 162 16.69 -1.90 -9.67
N GLU A 163 15.42 -1.70 -9.29
CA GLU A 163 15.02 -1.62 -7.88
C GLU A 163 15.12 -2.98 -7.19
N ILE A 164 14.75 -4.06 -7.87
CA ILE A 164 14.94 -5.43 -7.36
C ILE A 164 16.43 -5.73 -7.15
N GLU A 165 17.30 -5.39 -8.11
CA GLU A 165 18.74 -5.58 -7.96
C GLU A 165 19.32 -4.79 -6.79
N ARG A 166 18.89 -3.53 -6.64
CA ARG A 166 19.30 -2.70 -5.51
C ARG A 166 18.83 -3.31 -4.20
N TRP A 167 17.58 -3.77 -4.15
CA TRP A 167 17.00 -4.39 -2.97
C TRP A 167 17.69 -5.70 -2.59
N LEU A 168 18.11 -6.52 -3.55
CA LEU A 168 18.92 -7.71 -3.31
C LEU A 168 20.33 -7.37 -2.78
N LYS A 169 20.93 -6.27 -3.23
CA LYS A 169 22.24 -5.82 -2.73
C LYS A 169 22.16 -5.33 -1.28
N LEU A 170 21.12 -4.56 -0.94
CA LEU A 170 20.97 -3.93 0.37
C LEU A 170 20.26 -4.83 1.41
N GLY A 171 19.29 -5.63 0.98
CA GLY A 171 18.40 -6.39 1.84
C GLY A 171 17.23 -5.56 2.39
N VAL A 172 16.34 -6.22 3.13
CA VAL A 172 15.19 -5.57 3.80
C VAL A 172 15.67 -4.86 5.07
N VAL A 173 16.18 -3.64 4.90
CA VAL A 173 16.86 -2.85 5.95
C VAL A 173 16.25 -1.45 6.09
N GLY A 174 16.12 -0.99 7.33
CA GLY A 174 15.70 0.36 7.71
C GLY A 174 16.87 1.31 7.98
N ARG A 175 18.08 0.77 8.17
CA ARG A 175 19.35 1.51 8.29
C ARG A 175 20.54 0.70 7.76
N PHE A 176 21.69 1.35 7.57
CA PHE A 176 22.86 0.71 6.96
C PHE A 176 23.92 0.22 7.96
N ASP A 177 23.86 0.64 9.21
CA ASP A 177 24.81 0.28 10.29
C ASP A 177 24.48 -1.09 10.94
N LEU A 178 24.05 -2.06 10.14
CA LEU A 178 23.73 -3.40 10.62
C LEU A 178 24.96 -4.30 10.68
N PRO A 179 25.08 -5.19 11.70
CA PRO A 179 26.11 -6.22 11.72
C PRO A 179 26.07 -7.10 10.47
N VAL A 180 27.25 -7.51 9.97
CA VAL A 180 27.39 -8.31 8.73
C VAL A 180 26.50 -9.56 8.73
N ALA A 181 26.40 -10.25 9.86
CA ALA A 181 25.55 -11.42 10.01
C ALA A 181 24.05 -11.10 9.83
N GLU A 182 23.58 -9.96 10.36
CA GLU A 182 22.20 -9.52 10.22
C GLU A 182 21.92 -9.05 8.79
N LEU A 183 22.84 -8.30 8.20
CA LEU A 183 22.76 -7.91 6.78
C LEU A 183 22.61 -9.13 5.86
N GLY A 184 23.35 -10.21 6.12
CA GLY A 184 23.21 -11.48 5.41
C GLY A 184 21.79 -12.07 5.50
N ARG A 185 21.17 -12.02 6.69
CA ARG A 185 19.78 -12.47 6.89
C ARG A 185 18.78 -11.56 6.17
N ARG A 186 18.97 -10.24 6.20
CA ARG A 186 18.09 -9.27 5.52
C ARG A 186 18.16 -9.38 4.00
N ARG A 187 19.34 -9.68 3.46
CA ARG A 187 19.52 -10.01 2.04
C ARG A 187 18.86 -11.34 1.67
N LEU A 188 18.97 -12.35 2.53
CA LEU A 188 18.26 -13.61 2.32
C LEU A 188 16.74 -13.42 2.32
N ALA A 189 16.19 -12.58 3.21
CA ALA A 189 14.77 -12.24 3.20
C ALA A 189 14.33 -11.59 1.87
N ALA A 190 15.10 -10.63 1.35
CA ALA A 190 14.83 -10.04 0.03
C ALA A 190 14.89 -11.09 -1.09
N ARG A 191 15.88 -12.00 -1.06
CA ARG A 191 15.97 -13.12 -2.00
C ARG A 191 14.73 -14.01 -1.97
N VAL A 192 14.25 -14.39 -0.78
CA VAL A 192 13.05 -15.23 -0.62
C VAL A 192 11.82 -14.55 -1.22
N GLU A 193 11.67 -13.24 -1.05
CA GLU A 193 10.55 -12.50 -1.67
C GLU A 193 10.67 -12.42 -3.20
N VAL A 194 11.89 -12.28 -3.75
CA VAL A 194 12.09 -12.32 -5.21
C VAL A 194 11.85 -13.73 -5.76
N GLU A 195 12.23 -14.78 -5.04
CA GLU A 195 11.89 -16.17 -5.38
C GLU A 195 10.36 -16.39 -5.35
N HIS A 196 9.66 -15.80 -4.37
CA HIS A 196 8.19 -15.80 -4.32
C HIS A 196 7.58 -15.08 -5.54
N LEU A 197 8.11 -13.91 -5.91
CA LEU A 197 7.69 -13.16 -7.09
C LEU A 197 7.87 -13.95 -8.39
N ILE A 198 9.02 -14.62 -8.56
CA ILE A 198 9.26 -15.52 -9.69
C ILE A 198 8.21 -16.63 -9.71
N GLY A 199 7.91 -17.24 -8.56
CA GLY A 199 6.88 -18.26 -8.45
C GLY A 199 5.49 -17.75 -8.87
N LEU A 200 5.14 -16.50 -8.55
CA LEU A 200 3.89 -15.88 -9.01
C LEU A 200 3.87 -15.64 -10.52
N ILE A 201 4.99 -15.21 -11.11
CA ILE A 201 5.12 -15.00 -12.56
C ILE A 201 4.96 -16.32 -13.31
N GLU A 202 5.50 -17.42 -12.78
CA GLU A 202 5.49 -18.73 -13.46
C GLU A 202 4.20 -19.52 -13.25
N SER A 203 3.56 -19.38 -12.09
CA SER A 203 2.30 -20.06 -11.81
C SER A 203 1.09 -19.35 -12.40
N GLU A 204 1.25 -18.09 -12.83
CA GLU A 204 0.21 -17.24 -13.44
C GLU A 204 -1.16 -17.40 -12.76
N PRO A 205 -1.25 -17.17 -11.43
CA PRO A 205 -2.50 -17.39 -10.73
C PRO A 205 -3.58 -16.45 -11.26
N MET A 206 -4.81 -16.96 -11.39
CA MET A 206 -5.93 -16.21 -11.95
C MET A 206 -6.08 -14.82 -11.32
N GLY A 207 -6.15 -13.80 -12.17
CA GLY A 207 -6.29 -12.40 -11.77
C GLY A 207 -4.97 -11.72 -11.38
N VAL A 208 -3.81 -12.37 -11.49
CA VAL A 208 -2.51 -11.76 -11.23
C VAL A 208 -1.72 -11.60 -12.51
N GLN A 209 -1.27 -10.37 -12.75
CA GLN A 209 -0.45 -10.03 -13.90
C GLN A 209 0.74 -9.20 -13.43
N ILE A 210 1.94 -9.61 -13.80
CA ILE A 210 3.16 -8.93 -13.38
C ILE A 210 3.95 -8.55 -14.63
N GLY A 211 4.23 -7.25 -14.76
CA GLY A 211 5.10 -6.71 -15.79
C GLY A 211 6.44 -6.30 -15.19
N LEU A 212 7.53 -6.80 -15.75
CA LEU A 212 8.89 -6.42 -15.36
C LEU A 212 9.40 -5.31 -16.28
N ILE A 213 9.80 -4.18 -15.69
CA ILE A 213 10.32 -2.99 -16.37
C ILE A 213 11.84 -2.91 -16.14
N GLU A 214 12.60 -2.75 -17.21
CA GLU A 214 14.07 -2.70 -17.15
C GLU A 214 14.65 -1.26 -17.08
N GLU A 215 13.86 -0.27 -17.45
CA GLU A 215 14.26 1.13 -17.42
C GLU A 215 14.06 1.77 -16.04
N ALA A 216 14.75 2.88 -15.78
CA ALA A 216 14.51 3.67 -14.57
C ALA A 216 13.15 4.37 -14.66
N LEU A 217 12.30 4.16 -13.66
CA LEU A 217 11.01 4.85 -13.55
C LEU A 217 11.11 6.08 -12.65
N PRO A 218 10.23 7.09 -12.82
CA PRO A 218 10.09 8.16 -11.86
C PRO A 218 9.74 7.62 -10.46
N ASN A 219 10.23 8.29 -9.41
CA ASN A 219 10.03 7.87 -8.02
C ASN A 219 8.57 7.94 -7.51
N ILE A 220 7.61 8.35 -8.36
CA ILE A 220 6.21 8.50 -7.97
C ILE A 220 5.52 7.14 -8.11
N THR A 221 4.98 6.65 -7.01
CA THR A 221 4.14 5.45 -7.00
C THR A 221 2.70 5.80 -7.31
N PHE A 222 2.01 4.94 -8.05
CA PHE A 222 0.61 5.14 -8.40
C PHE A 222 -0.18 3.83 -8.36
N GLN A 223 -1.48 3.95 -8.11
CA GLN A 223 -2.45 2.86 -8.23
C GLN A 223 -3.69 3.36 -8.95
N LEU A 224 -4.22 2.56 -9.86
CA LEU A 224 -5.53 2.74 -10.46
C LEU A 224 -6.45 1.66 -9.91
N PHE A 225 -7.53 2.07 -9.26
CA PHE A 225 -8.58 1.19 -8.76
C PHE A 225 -9.74 1.24 -9.75
N ARG A 226 -9.86 0.22 -10.58
CA ARG A 226 -10.93 0.09 -11.57
C ARG A 226 -12.15 -0.53 -10.90
N MET A 227 -13.28 0.16 -10.96
CA MET A 227 -14.59 -0.28 -10.47
C MET A 227 -15.59 -0.26 -11.63
N ALA A 228 -16.76 -0.88 -11.42
CA ALA A 228 -17.84 -0.89 -12.41
C ALA A 228 -18.24 0.49 -12.96
N GLU A 229 -18.26 1.53 -12.11
CA GLU A 229 -18.78 2.87 -12.50
C GLU A 229 -17.70 3.94 -12.67
N LYS A 230 -16.49 3.73 -12.14
CA LYS A 230 -15.41 4.74 -12.13
C LYS A 230 -14.04 4.10 -11.90
N THR A 231 -12.99 4.84 -12.25
CA THR A 231 -11.62 4.54 -11.85
C THR A 231 -11.15 5.58 -10.83
N LEU A 232 -10.50 5.14 -9.75
CA LEU A 232 -9.81 6.04 -8.83
C LEU A 232 -8.30 5.97 -9.05
N LEU A 233 -7.64 7.12 -9.05
CA LEU A 233 -6.19 7.25 -9.07
C LEU A 233 -5.69 7.57 -7.66
N GLY A 234 -4.83 6.70 -7.12
CA GLY A 234 -4.08 6.93 -5.90
C GLY A 234 -2.62 7.24 -6.18
N LEU A 235 -2.09 8.29 -5.55
CA LEU A 235 -0.66 8.63 -5.56
C LEU A 235 -0.13 8.57 -4.14
N SER A 236 0.97 7.85 -3.91
CA SER A 236 1.53 7.69 -2.57
C SER A 236 3.00 8.10 -2.51
N PRO A 237 3.38 8.94 -1.53
CA PRO A 237 4.76 9.11 -1.13
C PRO A 237 5.22 8.04 -0.13
N PHE A 238 4.30 7.29 0.46
CA PHE A 238 4.61 6.31 1.50
C PHE A 238 5.18 5.05 0.88
N ARG A 239 6.42 4.71 1.23
CA ARG A 239 7.12 3.54 0.72
C ARG A 239 7.12 2.43 1.75
N LEU A 240 6.43 1.34 1.40
CA LEU A 240 6.25 0.14 2.22
C LEU A 240 7.24 -0.98 1.91
N GLY A 241 8.19 -0.78 1.00
CA GLY A 241 9.09 -1.84 0.58
C GLY A 241 10.41 -1.31 0.10
N GLY A 242 11.37 -2.23 -0.02
CA GLY A 242 12.72 -1.93 -0.46
C GLY A 242 13.66 -1.68 0.71
N GLU A 243 14.71 -0.91 0.44
CA GLU A 243 15.55 -0.27 1.43
C GLU A 243 14.90 1.00 1.97
N LEU A 244 15.14 1.32 3.26
CA LEU A 244 14.77 2.59 3.89
C LEU A 244 13.28 2.96 3.68
N PRO A 245 12.34 2.12 4.16
CA PRO A 245 10.92 2.45 4.04
C PRO A 245 10.62 3.77 4.78
N ASN A 246 9.66 4.52 4.25
CA ASN A 246 9.25 5.79 4.84
C ASN A 246 7.73 5.93 4.76
N ILE A 247 7.11 6.04 5.93
CA ILE A 247 5.66 6.21 6.11
C ILE A 247 5.31 7.51 6.84
N ARG A 248 6.29 8.32 7.27
CA ARG A 248 6.06 9.44 8.21
C ARG A 248 5.95 10.81 7.53
N SER A 249 6.50 10.98 6.34
CA SER A 249 6.55 12.29 5.68
C SER A 249 6.05 12.19 4.25
N GLY A 250 4.86 12.74 4.03
CA GLY A 250 4.27 12.83 2.70
C GLY A 250 2.77 13.09 2.75
N ILE A 251 2.23 13.55 1.62
CA ILE A 251 0.80 13.67 1.39
C ILE A 251 0.44 12.67 0.29
N ALA A 252 -0.33 11.66 0.65
CA ALA A 252 -0.96 10.80 -0.34
C ALA A 252 -2.22 11.46 -0.89
N MET A 253 -2.52 11.16 -2.14
CA MET A 253 -3.68 11.71 -2.85
C MET A 253 -4.53 10.58 -3.42
N LEU A 254 -5.84 10.77 -3.43
CA LEU A 254 -6.79 9.90 -4.14
C LEU A 254 -7.80 10.77 -4.88
N THR A 255 -8.07 10.46 -6.14
CA THR A 255 -9.01 11.25 -6.95
C THR A 255 -9.77 10.38 -7.96
N ALA A 256 -10.98 10.82 -8.30
CA ALA A 256 -11.79 10.28 -9.38
C ALA A 256 -11.79 11.20 -10.61
N ASP A 257 -10.98 12.27 -10.60
CA ASP A 257 -10.99 13.27 -11.67
C ASP A 257 -10.54 12.64 -13.00
N GLU A 258 -11.34 12.85 -14.03
CA GLU A 258 -11.19 12.16 -15.32
C GLU A 258 -9.83 12.41 -15.98
N GLN A 259 -9.35 13.67 -15.96
CA GLN A 259 -8.10 14.03 -16.62
C GLN A 259 -6.88 13.32 -16.04
N PRO A 260 -6.56 13.40 -14.73
CA PRO A 260 -5.41 12.70 -14.18
C PRO A 260 -5.56 11.18 -14.27
N VAL A 261 -6.77 10.63 -14.08
CA VAL A 261 -7.04 9.20 -14.25
C VAL A 261 -6.65 8.75 -15.66
N ARG A 262 -7.15 9.42 -16.70
CA ARG A 262 -6.85 9.07 -18.10
C ARG A 262 -5.35 9.11 -18.41
N LEU A 263 -4.64 10.13 -17.93
CA LEU A 263 -3.19 10.27 -18.14
C LEU A 263 -2.41 9.12 -17.49
N TYR A 264 -2.80 8.69 -16.28
CA TYR A 264 -2.15 7.55 -15.62
C TYR A 264 -2.55 6.21 -16.22
N GLU A 265 -3.75 6.08 -16.78
CA GLU A 265 -4.14 4.91 -17.58
C GLU A 265 -3.28 4.79 -18.85
N GLU A 266 -3.06 5.90 -19.57
CA GLU A 266 -2.17 5.95 -20.73
C GLU A 266 -0.72 5.52 -20.37
N ILE A 267 -0.21 5.99 -19.21
CA ILE A 267 1.10 5.58 -18.68
C ILE A 267 1.11 4.08 -18.36
N ALA A 268 0.08 3.58 -17.66
CA ALA A 268 0.00 2.18 -17.28
C ALA A 268 -0.05 1.26 -18.52
N ASP A 269 -0.80 1.62 -19.54
CA ASP A 269 -0.88 0.89 -20.80
C ASP A 269 0.47 0.90 -21.54
N ASP A 270 1.18 2.03 -21.52
CA ASP A 270 2.51 2.12 -22.12
C ASP A 270 3.55 1.25 -21.39
N LEU A 271 3.58 1.32 -20.06
CA LEU A 271 4.41 0.45 -19.22
C LEU A 271 4.08 -1.02 -19.50
N TRP A 272 2.79 -1.36 -19.58
CA TRP A 272 2.38 -2.73 -19.87
C TRP A 272 2.83 -3.20 -21.25
N ARG A 273 2.73 -2.37 -22.29
CA ARG A 273 3.21 -2.75 -23.64
C ARG A 273 4.69 -3.09 -23.66
N ARG A 274 5.52 -2.34 -22.91
CA ARG A 274 6.99 -2.46 -22.93
C ARG A 274 7.54 -3.42 -21.87
N ALA A 275 6.74 -3.82 -20.89
CA ALA A 275 7.16 -4.75 -19.84
C ALA A 275 7.47 -6.16 -20.38
N LEU A 276 8.51 -6.79 -19.84
CA LEU A 276 8.73 -8.23 -19.96
C LEU A 276 7.66 -8.98 -19.13
N LYS A 277 7.23 -10.15 -19.62
CA LYS A 277 6.14 -10.93 -19.00
C LYS A 277 6.47 -12.42 -19.01
N GLY A 278 5.80 -13.18 -18.14
CA GLY A 278 5.93 -14.64 -18.09
C GLY A 278 7.38 -15.11 -17.93
N SER A 279 7.77 -16.11 -18.71
CA SER A 279 9.08 -16.77 -18.61
C SER A 279 10.27 -15.83 -18.81
N GLU A 280 10.14 -14.81 -19.67
CA GLU A 280 11.20 -13.83 -19.92
C GLU A 280 11.46 -12.96 -18.69
N ALA A 281 10.40 -12.45 -18.06
CA ALA A 281 10.49 -11.71 -16.79
C ALA A 281 11.10 -12.58 -15.69
N ALA A 282 10.68 -13.85 -15.58
CA ALA A 282 11.23 -14.80 -14.61
C ALA A 282 12.73 -15.05 -14.84
N ALA A 283 13.17 -15.19 -16.10
CA ALA A 283 14.58 -15.38 -16.45
C ALA A 283 15.44 -14.17 -16.02
N MET A 284 14.96 -12.94 -16.26
CA MET A 284 15.67 -11.73 -15.86
C MET A 284 15.79 -11.58 -14.34
N LEU A 285 14.73 -11.92 -13.59
CA LEU A 285 14.77 -11.92 -12.12
C LEU A 285 15.71 -13.00 -11.57
N ARG A 286 15.75 -14.20 -12.18
CA ARG A 286 16.74 -15.24 -11.81
C ARG A 286 18.16 -14.76 -12.05
N ALA A 287 18.42 -14.14 -13.20
CA ALA A 287 19.73 -13.59 -13.48
C ALA A 287 20.13 -12.50 -12.46
N ALA A 288 19.18 -11.68 -11.99
CA ALA A 288 19.41 -10.72 -10.91
C ALA A 288 19.71 -11.42 -9.56
N LEU A 289 19.01 -12.50 -9.23
CA LEU A 289 19.29 -13.33 -8.06
C LEU A 289 20.71 -13.92 -8.10
N ASP A 290 21.14 -14.43 -9.25
CA ASP A 290 22.47 -15.00 -9.41
C ASP A 290 23.57 -13.94 -9.27
N ARG A 291 23.37 -12.77 -9.90
CA ARG A 291 24.28 -11.61 -9.75
C ARG A 291 24.37 -11.10 -8.32
N SER A 292 23.32 -11.29 -7.51
CA SER A 292 23.33 -10.85 -6.11
C SER A 292 24.31 -11.63 -5.22
N ALA A 293 24.76 -12.82 -5.65
CA ALA A 293 25.62 -13.72 -4.89
C ALA A 293 25.09 -14.10 -3.48
N ILE A 294 23.78 -13.99 -3.27
CA ILE A 294 23.13 -14.48 -2.04
C ILE A 294 22.91 -15.98 -2.20
N ALA A 295 23.49 -16.79 -1.31
CA ALA A 295 23.30 -18.24 -1.35
C ALA A 295 21.81 -18.62 -1.21
N PRO A 296 21.31 -19.58 -2.00
CA PRO A 296 19.95 -20.07 -1.87
C PRO A 296 19.74 -20.71 -0.49
N ARG A 297 18.51 -20.65 0.02
CA ARG A 297 18.15 -21.30 1.28
C ARG A 297 18.44 -22.80 1.15
N LYS A 298 19.30 -23.36 2.00
CA LYS A 298 19.43 -24.81 2.13
C LYS A 298 18.04 -25.33 2.50
N GLN A 299 17.42 -26.11 1.62
CA GLN A 299 16.18 -26.81 1.96
C GLN A 299 16.47 -27.67 3.19
N ALA A 300 15.79 -27.40 4.30
CA ALA A 300 15.80 -28.32 5.43
C ALA A 300 15.22 -29.65 4.92
N PRO A 301 15.84 -30.81 5.22
CA PRO A 301 15.29 -32.08 4.79
C PRO A 301 13.87 -32.19 5.34
N GLN A 302 12.91 -32.44 4.45
CA GLN A 302 11.57 -32.86 4.83
C GLN A 302 11.75 -34.11 5.70
N LEU A 303 11.45 -33.99 6.98
CA LEU A 303 11.30 -35.14 7.86
C LEU A 303 10.13 -35.94 7.29
N ALA A 304 10.48 -37.09 6.70
CA ALA A 304 9.56 -38.11 6.22
C ALA A 304 8.77 -38.73 7.38
#